data_AF-A0AAV8ZDH1-F1
#
_entry.id   AF-A0AAV8ZDH1-F1
#
_cell.length_a   1.000
_cell.length_b   1.000
_cell.length_c   1.000
_cell.angle_alpha   90.00
_cell.angle_beta   90.00
_cell.angle_gamma   90.00
#
_symmetry.space_group_name_H-M   'P 1'
#
loop_
_entity.id
_entity.type
_entity.pdbx_description
1 polymer ?
#
loop_
_entity_poly.entity_id
_entity_poly.type
_entity_poly.pdbx_seq_one_letter_code
_entity_poly.pdbx_strand_id
1 'polypeptide(L)'
;MKSTVTLRKKLVLEKEAQKQRKLEEEAQRQAEERRRQTLRLVEETIRKEQAKDKENNEPNINDVCTDDENDEIEYEAWKLRELKRVKRDREEREALEKDKMEIERFRTMSEEERRVQLRLNPKLVTNKAAKGKYKFLQKYYHRGAFYLDKEDDVYKRDFAQATLEDHLIKLFCRK
;
A
#
# COMPACT_ATOMS: atom_id res chain seq x y z
N MET A 1 5.16 2.90 -70.77
CA MET A 1 6.35 2.53 -69.95
C MET A 1 6.24 2.88 -68.45
N LYS A 2 5.28 3.69 -67.98
CA LYS A 2 5.18 4.08 -66.55
C LYS A 2 4.54 3.03 -65.62
N SER A 3 3.79 2.04 -66.14
CA SER A 3 3.07 1.04 -65.33
C SER A 3 3.97 -0.06 -64.75
N THR A 4 4.97 -0.53 -65.50
CA THR A 4 5.88 -1.62 -65.08
C THR A 4 6.85 -1.19 -63.97
N VAL A 5 7.30 0.07 -63.99
CA VAL A 5 8.13 0.67 -62.93
C VAL A 5 7.35 0.80 -61.62
N THR A 6 6.06 1.14 -61.70
CA THR A 6 5.19 1.30 -60.53
C THR A 6 4.88 -0.06 -59.88
N LEU A 7 4.67 -1.11 -60.68
CA LEU A 7 4.49 -2.48 -60.19
C LEU A 7 5.76 -3.03 -59.52
N ARG A 8 6.95 -2.80 -60.09
CA ARG A 8 8.22 -3.18 -59.44
C ARG A 8 8.44 -2.46 -58.10
N LYS A 9 8.11 -1.17 -58.02
CA LYS A 9 8.18 -0.41 -56.75
C LYS A 9 7.24 -0.98 -55.67
N LYS A 10 6.00 -1.33 -56.04
CA LYS A 10 5.05 -1.98 -55.11
C LYS A 10 5.58 -3.33 -54.61
N LEU A 11 6.16 -4.14 -55.49
CA LEU A 11 6.68 -5.47 -55.16
C LEU A 11 7.94 -5.41 -54.26
N VAL A 12 8.78 -4.39 -54.43
CA VAL A 12 9.92 -4.12 -53.53
C VAL A 12 9.43 -3.64 -52.17
N LEU A 13 8.47 -2.70 -52.12
CA LEU A 13 7.90 -2.20 -50.87
C LEU A 13 7.19 -3.30 -50.07
N GLU A 14 6.49 -4.21 -50.76
CA GLU A 14 5.83 -5.36 -50.14
C GLU A 14 6.85 -6.37 -49.56
N LYS A 15 7.96 -6.61 -50.27
CA LYS A 15 9.07 -7.43 -49.74
C LYS A 15 9.78 -6.79 -48.55
N GLU A 16 9.96 -5.47 -48.56
CA GLU A 16 10.53 -4.73 -47.44
C GLU A 16 9.59 -4.74 -46.23
N ALA A 17 8.28 -4.56 -46.42
CA ALA A 17 7.28 -4.68 -45.38
C ALA A 17 7.20 -6.10 -44.79
N GLN A 18 7.33 -7.14 -45.62
CA GLN A 18 7.40 -8.53 -45.14
C GLN A 18 8.68 -8.80 -44.34
N LYS A 19 9.82 -8.21 -44.71
CA LYS A 19 11.06 -8.31 -43.92
C LYS A 19 10.95 -7.58 -42.59
N GLN A 20 10.34 -6.39 -42.57
CA GLN A 20 10.12 -5.63 -41.34
C GLN A 20 9.20 -6.39 -40.37
N ARG A 21 8.10 -6.97 -40.86
CA ARG A 21 7.22 -7.81 -40.04
C ARG A 21 7.92 -9.03 -39.43
N LYS A 22 8.80 -9.70 -40.20
CA LYS A 22 9.60 -10.82 -39.69
C LYS A 22 10.60 -10.40 -38.63
N LEU A 23 11.27 -9.26 -38.81
CA LEU A 23 12.18 -8.70 -37.81
C LEU A 23 11.45 -8.28 -36.53
N GLU A 24 10.24 -7.72 -36.65
CA GLU A 24 9.41 -7.35 -35.50
C GLU A 24 8.91 -8.58 -34.73
N GLU A 25 8.46 -9.63 -35.43
CA GLU A 25 8.10 -10.91 -34.81
C GLU A 25 9.28 -11.59 -34.10
N GLU A 26 10.48 -11.55 -34.70
CA GLU A 26 11.68 -12.11 -34.10
C GLU A 26 12.12 -11.31 -32.87
N ALA A 27 12.06 -9.97 -32.94
CA ALA A 27 12.33 -9.10 -31.80
C ALA A 27 11.32 -9.30 -30.66
N GLN A 28 10.05 -9.53 -31.00
CA GLN A 28 9.00 -9.84 -30.02
C GLN A 28 9.25 -11.19 -29.34
N ARG A 29 9.59 -12.24 -30.10
CA ARG A 29 9.96 -13.56 -29.54
C ARG A 29 11.18 -13.46 -28.61
N GLN A 30 12.23 -12.73 -29.01
CA GLN A 30 13.41 -12.52 -28.16
C GLN A 30 13.09 -11.72 -26.89
N ALA A 31 12.15 -10.77 -26.96
CA ALA A 31 11.68 -10.03 -25.78
C ALA A 31 10.87 -10.93 -24.83
N GLU A 32 10.00 -11.79 -25.36
CA GLU A 32 9.24 -12.77 -24.59
C GLU A 32 10.14 -13.83 -23.95
N GLU A 33 11.15 -14.32 -24.66
CA GLU A 33 12.15 -15.24 -24.11
C GLU A 33 12.96 -14.61 -22.98
N ARG A 34 13.41 -13.36 -23.13
CA ARG A 34 14.09 -12.63 -22.05
C ARG A 34 13.19 -12.46 -20.83
N ARG A 35 11.91 -12.10 -21.02
CA ARG A 35 10.94 -12.00 -19.92
C ARG A 35 10.75 -13.34 -19.21
N ARG A 36 10.65 -14.43 -19.96
CA ARG A 36 10.51 -15.79 -19.40
C ARG A 36 11.77 -16.21 -18.63
N GLN A 37 12.95 -15.91 -19.15
CA GLN A 37 14.22 -16.18 -18.45
C GLN A 37 14.32 -15.38 -17.16
N THR A 38 13.97 -14.10 -17.16
CA THR A 38 13.96 -13.28 -15.93
C THR A 38 12.96 -13.81 -14.90
N LEU A 39 11.78 -14.24 -15.33
CA LEU A 39 10.78 -14.82 -14.43
C LEU A 39 11.25 -16.14 -13.81
N ARG A 40 11.89 -17.01 -14.60
CA ARG A 40 12.49 -18.26 -14.09
C ARG A 40 13.59 -17.99 -13.07
N LEU A 41 14.46 -17.01 -13.33
CA LEU A 41 15.51 -16.64 -12.37
C LEU A 41 14.91 -16.15 -11.05
N VAL A 42 13.86 -15.32 -11.10
CA VAL A 42 13.15 -14.84 -9.90
C VAL A 42 12.48 -16.00 -9.15
N GLU A 43 11.82 -16.91 -9.86
CA GLU A 43 11.22 -18.11 -9.27
C GLU A 43 12.27 -18.99 -8.58
N GLU A 44 13.42 -19.21 -9.22
CA GLU A 44 14.53 -19.95 -8.63
C GLU A 44 15.12 -19.26 -7.40
N THR A 45 15.22 -17.92 -7.39
CA THR A 45 15.68 -17.18 -6.22
C THR A 45 14.72 -17.29 -5.06
N ILE A 46 13.41 -17.15 -5.31
CA ILE A 46 12.37 -17.29 -4.27
C ILE A 46 12.38 -18.73 -3.73
N ARG A 47 12.51 -19.74 -4.59
CA ARG A 47 12.57 -21.14 -4.18
C ARG A 47 13.81 -21.44 -3.34
N LYS A 48 14.97 -20.86 -3.68
CA LYS A 48 16.20 -20.99 -2.88
C LYS A 48 16.09 -20.29 -1.54
N GLU A 49 15.48 -19.11 -1.49
CA GLU A 49 15.22 -18.37 -0.25
C GLU A 49 14.28 -19.15 0.67
N GLN A 50 13.17 -19.65 0.15
CA GLN A 50 12.23 -20.49 0.89
C GLN A 50 12.85 -21.83 1.34
N ALA A 51 13.80 -22.39 0.58
CA ALA A 51 14.51 -23.60 0.98
C ALA A 51 15.49 -23.32 2.13
N LYS A 52 16.21 -22.20 2.10
CA LYS A 52 17.07 -21.75 3.21
C LYS A 52 16.28 -21.45 4.48
N ASP A 53 15.11 -20.83 4.35
CA ASP A 53 14.21 -20.58 5.49
C ASP A 53 13.69 -21.88 6.11
N LYS A 54 13.55 -22.95 5.32
CA LYS A 54 13.16 -24.28 5.81
C LYS A 54 14.34 -25.03 6.43
N GLU A 55 15.53 -24.94 5.85
CA GLU A 55 16.76 -25.54 6.38
C GLU A 55 17.16 -24.90 7.73
N ASN A 56 16.97 -23.59 7.89
CA ASN A 56 17.11 -22.90 9.19
C ASN A 56 15.97 -23.21 10.19
N ASN A 57 14.89 -23.87 9.78
CA ASN A 57 13.75 -24.23 10.64
C ASN A 57 13.69 -25.72 10.97
N GLU A 58 14.63 -26.55 10.51
CA GLU A 58 14.77 -27.92 11.03
C GLU A 58 15.60 -27.89 12.31
N PRO A 59 15.05 -28.29 13.48
CA PRO A 59 15.80 -28.33 14.72
C PRO A 59 16.86 -29.43 14.63
N ASN A 60 18.09 -29.03 14.31
CA ASN A 60 19.26 -29.91 14.29
C ASN A 60 19.60 -30.29 15.75
N ILE A 61 20.15 -31.49 15.98
CA ILE A 61 20.56 -31.91 17.33
C ILE A 61 21.80 -31.12 17.84
N ASN A 62 22.46 -30.37 16.94
CA ASN A 62 23.47 -29.35 17.26
C ASN A 62 22.87 -27.98 17.65
N ASP A 63 21.54 -27.84 17.64
CA ASP A 63 20.81 -26.62 18.06
C ASP A 63 20.59 -26.59 19.59
N VAL A 64 21.14 -27.58 20.30
CA VAL A 64 21.33 -27.51 21.75
C VAL A 64 22.50 -26.56 22.01
N CYS A 65 22.15 -25.28 22.15
CA CYS A 65 23.04 -24.19 22.46
C CYS A 65 23.64 -24.38 23.87
N THR A 66 24.79 -25.04 23.95
CA THR A 66 25.65 -25.02 25.14
C THR A 66 26.68 -23.90 24.99
N ASP A 67 26.31 -22.73 25.51
CA ASP A 67 27.13 -21.73 26.24
C ASP A 67 28.43 -21.18 25.59
N ASP A 68 28.35 -19.96 25.01
CA ASP A 68 29.30 -18.81 25.16
C ASP A 68 29.20 -17.73 24.04
N GLU A 69 28.56 -18.00 22.88
CA GLU A 69 28.45 -17.01 21.77
C GLU A 69 27.12 -16.23 21.71
N ASN A 70 26.11 -16.65 22.48
CA ASN A 70 24.78 -16.03 22.49
C ASN A 70 24.67 -14.83 23.47
N ASP A 71 25.56 -14.74 24.47
CA ASP A 71 25.54 -13.70 25.50
C ASP A 71 25.79 -12.30 24.94
N GLU A 72 26.69 -12.17 23.95
CA GLU A 72 26.94 -10.88 23.29
C GLU A 72 25.71 -10.43 22.48
N ILE A 73 25.04 -11.36 21.78
CA ILE A 73 23.81 -11.06 21.02
C ILE A 73 22.67 -10.70 21.97
N GLU A 74 22.54 -11.40 23.10
CA GLU A 74 21.53 -11.09 24.11
C GLU A 74 21.80 -9.76 24.81
N TYR A 75 23.07 -9.44 25.06
CA TYR A 75 23.51 -8.15 25.60
C TYR A 75 23.27 -7.00 24.61
N GLU A 76 23.58 -7.19 23.34
CA GLU A 76 23.24 -6.23 22.28
C GLU A 76 21.72 -6.05 22.15
N ALA A 77 20.95 -7.14 22.19
CA ALA A 77 19.49 -7.09 22.16
C ALA A 77 18.93 -6.35 23.38
N TRP A 78 19.50 -6.58 24.58
CA TRP A 78 19.17 -5.83 25.79
C TRP A 78 19.50 -4.35 25.64
N LYS A 79 20.70 -4.02 25.16
CA LYS A 79 21.15 -2.65 24.89
C LYS A 79 20.24 -1.95 23.88
N LEU A 80 19.79 -2.65 22.84
CA LEU A 80 18.83 -2.12 21.86
C LEU A 80 17.45 -1.89 22.48
N ARG A 81 16.97 -2.77 23.36
CA ARG A 81 15.71 -2.56 24.09
C ARG A 81 15.82 -1.34 25.01
N GLU A 82 16.92 -1.20 25.73
CA GLU A 82 17.16 -0.08 26.63
C GLU A 82 17.32 1.23 25.85
N LEU A 83 18.07 1.22 24.75
CA LEU A 83 18.19 2.36 23.85
C LEU A 83 16.83 2.76 23.26
N LYS A 84 15.98 1.79 22.89
CA LYS A 84 14.60 2.05 22.43
C LYS A 84 13.74 2.70 23.51
N ARG A 85 13.95 2.37 24.80
CA ARG A 85 13.24 3.02 25.91
C ARG A 85 13.66 4.47 26.05
N VAL A 86 14.97 4.72 26.13
CA VAL A 86 15.52 6.08 26.19
C VAL A 86 15.11 6.90 24.97
N LYS A 87 15.10 6.28 23.79
CA LYS A 87 14.64 6.92 22.55
C LYS A 87 13.16 7.29 22.63
N ARG A 88 12.29 6.41 23.13
CA ARG A 88 10.86 6.72 23.31
C ARG A 88 10.67 7.92 24.24
N ASP A 89 11.34 7.94 25.39
CA ASP A 89 11.20 9.04 26.36
C ASP A 89 11.72 10.37 25.79
N ARG A 90 12.77 10.30 24.97
CA ARG A 90 13.31 11.46 24.24
C ARG A 90 12.36 11.91 23.13
N GLU A 91 11.85 10.98 22.33
CA GLU A 91 10.90 11.25 21.24
C GLU A 91 9.58 11.82 21.78
N GLU A 92 9.07 11.34 22.91
CA GLU A 92 7.88 11.90 23.57
C GLU A 92 8.12 13.36 24.00
N ARG A 93 9.29 13.67 24.56
CA ARG A 93 9.65 15.06 24.93
C ARG A 93 9.78 15.96 23.70
N GLU A 94 10.51 15.49 22.69
CA GLU A 94 10.71 16.23 21.43
C GLU A 94 9.39 16.40 20.67
N ALA A 95 8.48 15.43 20.70
CA ALA A 95 7.14 15.53 20.13
C ALA A 95 6.32 16.62 20.82
N LEU A 96 6.31 16.64 22.16
CA LEU A 96 5.63 17.70 22.92
C LEU A 96 6.20 19.10 22.64
N GLU A 97 7.51 19.21 22.47
CA GLU A 97 8.16 20.47 22.12
C GLU A 97 7.83 20.90 20.68
N LYS A 98 7.85 19.94 19.73
CA LYS A 98 7.44 20.16 18.35
C LYS A 98 5.98 20.61 18.24
N ASP A 99 5.07 19.99 18.99
CA ASP A 99 3.66 20.36 19.03
C ASP A 99 3.50 21.79 19.57
N LYS A 100 4.25 22.16 20.61
CA LYS A 100 4.27 23.55 21.13
C LYS A 100 4.79 24.54 20.10
N MET A 101 5.91 24.24 19.43
CA MET A 101 6.47 25.08 18.38
C MET A 101 5.51 25.21 17.18
N GLU A 102 4.80 24.15 16.82
CA GLU A 102 3.79 24.18 15.76
C GLU A 102 2.59 25.06 16.16
N ILE A 103 2.10 24.93 17.39
CA ILE A 103 1.06 25.80 17.94
C ILE A 103 1.51 27.26 17.94
N GLU A 104 2.73 27.55 18.39
CA GLU A 104 3.29 28.89 18.41
C GLU A 104 3.46 29.45 16.99
N ARG A 105 3.96 28.64 16.05
CA ARG A 105 3.99 28.99 14.62
C ARG A 105 2.60 29.32 14.09
N PHE A 106 1.56 28.54 14.42
CA PHE A 106 0.19 28.84 14.02
C PHE A 106 -0.36 30.11 14.68
N ARG A 107 0.10 30.46 15.88
CA ARG A 107 -0.26 31.70 16.58
C ARG A 107 0.43 32.93 15.97
N THR A 108 1.67 32.80 15.49
CA THR A 108 2.40 33.90 14.85
C THR A 108 2.06 34.09 13.37
N MET A 109 1.64 33.03 12.66
CA MET A 109 1.21 33.13 11.25
C MET A 109 -0.08 33.93 11.08
N SER A 110 -0.15 34.68 9.97
CA SER A 110 -1.32 35.46 9.57
C SER A 110 -2.50 34.57 9.15
N GLU A 111 -3.72 35.12 9.15
CA GLU A 111 -4.93 34.37 8.79
C GLU A 111 -4.98 33.95 7.31
N GLU A 112 -4.33 34.69 6.42
CA GLU A 112 -4.25 34.36 4.99
C GLU A 112 -3.33 33.17 4.75
N GLU A 113 -2.14 33.20 5.35
CA GLU A 113 -1.19 32.09 5.29
C GLU A 113 -1.76 30.82 5.95
N ARG A 114 -2.49 30.96 7.06
CA ARG A 114 -3.19 29.84 7.71
C ARG A 114 -4.20 29.18 6.76
N ARG A 115 -4.98 29.96 6.00
CA ARG A 115 -5.94 29.42 5.02
C ARG A 115 -5.26 28.69 3.87
N VAL A 116 -4.14 29.20 3.38
CA VAL A 116 -3.34 28.52 2.33
C VAL A 116 -2.75 27.23 2.88
N GLN A 117 -2.19 27.25 4.08
CA GLN A 117 -1.61 26.06 4.72
C GLN A 117 -2.66 24.96 4.94
N LEU A 118 -3.88 25.31 5.39
CA LEU A 118 -4.98 24.35 5.52
C LEU A 118 -5.48 23.80 4.17
N ARG A 119 -5.36 24.59 3.09
CA ARG A 119 -5.71 24.12 1.74
C ARG A 119 -4.65 23.17 1.19
N LEU A 120 -3.37 23.45 1.44
CA LEU A 120 -2.25 22.59 1.04
C LEU A 120 -2.20 21.31 1.86
N ASN A 121 -2.44 21.40 3.16
CA ASN A 121 -2.43 20.29 4.10
C ASN A 121 -3.84 20.10 4.69
N PRO A 122 -4.76 19.43 3.97
CA PRO A 122 -6.06 19.10 4.50
C PRO A 122 -5.92 18.14 5.68
N LYS A 123 -6.79 18.31 6.70
CA LYS A 123 -6.83 17.40 7.86
C LYS A 123 -7.19 15.99 7.40
N LEU A 124 -6.27 15.05 7.60
CA LEU A 124 -6.51 13.63 7.38
C LEU A 124 -7.38 13.11 8.53
N VAL A 125 -8.58 12.63 8.20
CA VAL A 125 -9.48 12.00 9.17
C VAL A 125 -9.25 10.51 9.12
N THR A 126 -8.78 9.94 10.24
CA THR A 126 -8.64 8.49 10.39
C THR A 126 -10.02 7.83 10.33
N ASN A 127 -10.09 6.65 9.69
CA ASN A 127 -11.33 5.89 9.51
C ASN A 127 -12.49 6.71 8.91
N LYS A 128 -12.29 7.40 7.78
CA LYS A 128 -13.40 8.11 7.12
C LYS A 128 -14.40 7.10 6.51
N ALA A 129 -15.55 6.91 7.17
CA ALA A 129 -16.64 6.09 6.63
C ALA A 129 -17.39 6.83 5.53
N ALA A 130 -17.71 6.13 4.44
CA ALA A 130 -18.65 6.60 3.43
C ALA A 130 -20.06 6.52 4.03
N LYS A 131 -20.66 7.68 4.30
CA LYS A 131 -22.04 7.74 4.84
C LYS A 131 -23.02 7.64 3.67
N GLY A 132 -23.85 6.60 3.65
CA GLY A 132 -24.96 6.47 2.72
C GLY A 132 -26.12 7.46 3.00
N LYS A 133 -27.14 7.44 2.13
CA LYS A 133 -28.37 8.22 2.29
C LYS A 133 -29.38 7.43 3.15
N TYR A 134 -29.84 8.04 4.24
CA TYR A 134 -30.88 7.44 5.10
C TYR A 134 -32.24 7.35 4.41
N LYS A 135 -32.98 6.29 4.72
CA LYS A 135 -34.40 6.12 4.37
C LYS A 135 -35.30 6.83 5.37
N PHE A 136 -36.56 7.06 4.98
CA PHE A 136 -37.56 7.70 5.83
C PHE A 136 -37.81 6.89 7.11
N LEU A 137 -37.64 7.53 8.27
CA LEU A 137 -37.77 6.95 9.62
C LEU A 137 -36.80 5.79 9.92
N GLN A 138 -35.64 5.78 9.26
CA GLN A 138 -34.53 4.86 9.56
C GLN A 138 -33.84 5.24 10.88
N LYS A 139 -33.45 4.26 11.69
CA LYS A 139 -32.76 4.53 12.96
C LYS A 139 -31.31 4.96 12.74
N TYR A 140 -30.86 5.92 13.53
CA TYR A 140 -29.47 6.39 13.51
C TYR A 140 -28.59 5.53 14.41
N TYR A 141 -27.54 4.95 13.83
CA TYR A 141 -26.51 4.23 14.58
C TYR A 141 -25.24 5.07 14.61
N HIS A 142 -24.82 5.47 15.82
CA HIS A 142 -23.56 6.14 16.03
C HIS A 142 -22.43 5.10 16.09
N ARG A 143 -21.35 5.30 15.33
CA ARG A 143 -20.20 4.37 15.25
C ARG A 143 -19.38 4.27 16.54
N GLY A 144 -19.61 5.18 17.48
CA GLY A 144 -18.82 5.32 18.72
C GLY A 144 -17.79 6.46 18.61
N ALA A 145 -17.29 6.93 19.76
CA ALA A 145 -16.23 7.93 19.85
C ALA A 145 -14.89 7.35 20.34
N PHE A 146 -14.91 6.10 20.80
CA PHE A 146 -13.75 5.39 21.33
C PHE A 146 -13.07 4.57 20.24
N TYR A 147 -11.75 4.33 20.38
CA TYR A 147 -10.95 3.45 19.50
C TYR A 147 -10.89 3.88 18.01
N LEU A 148 -11.15 5.16 17.71
CA LEU A 148 -11.02 5.73 16.37
C LEU A 148 -9.59 6.17 16.01
N ASP A 149 -8.68 6.05 16.97
CA ASP A 149 -7.24 6.28 16.84
C ASP A 149 -6.56 5.21 15.98
N LYS A 150 -7.03 3.97 16.08
CA LYS A 150 -6.54 2.84 15.28
C LYS A 150 -7.29 2.74 13.96
N GLU A 151 -6.57 2.63 12.86
CA GLU A 151 -7.15 2.32 11.56
C GLU A 151 -7.66 0.88 11.57
N ASP A 152 -8.97 0.70 11.46
CA ASP A 152 -9.62 -0.61 11.39
C ASP A 152 -10.73 -0.58 10.35
N ASP A 153 -10.75 -1.60 9.51
CA ASP A 153 -11.71 -1.74 8.40
C ASP A 153 -13.14 -1.88 8.91
N VAL A 154 -13.34 -2.35 10.14
CA VAL A 154 -14.65 -2.39 10.80
C VAL A 154 -15.28 -1.00 10.87
N TYR A 155 -14.49 0.02 11.19
CA TYR A 155 -14.99 1.39 11.32
C TYR A 155 -15.26 2.05 9.97
N LYS A 156 -14.67 1.57 8.87
CA LYS A 156 -14.87 2.15 7.54
C LYS A 156 -16.20 1.75 6.87
N ARG A 157 -16.91 0.79 7.46
CA ARG A 157 -18.21 0.30 6.96
C ARG A 157 -19.28 1.39 7.00
N ASP A 158 -20.28 1.24 6.13
CA ASP A 158 -21.42 2.15 6.09
C ASP A 158 -22.44 1.79 7.18
N PHE A 159 -22.47 2.58 8.25
CA PHE A 159 -23.43 2.45 9.34
C PHE A 159 -24.80 3.07 9.01
N ALA A 160 -24.95 3.71 7.84
CA ALA A 160 -26.20 4.28 7.38
C ALA A 160 -27.06 3.28 6.58
N GLN A 161 -26.67 2.00 6.52
CA GLN A 161 -27.45 0.98 5.83
C GLN A 161 -28.75 0.64 6.60
N ALA A 162 -29.84 0.45 5.87
CA ALA A 162 -31.11 0.02 6.45
C ALA A 162 -30.95 -1.35 7.12
N THR A 163 -31.43 -1.48 8.36
CA THR A 163 -31.38 -2.70 9.16
C THR A 163 -32.81 -3.18 9.45
N LEU A 164 -33.05 -4.51 9.36
CA LEU A 164 -34.32 -5.20 9.65
C LEU A 164 -35.60 -4.39 9.32
N GLU A 165 -36.12 -3.64 10.29
CA GLU A 165 -37.38 -2.87 10.23
C GLU A 165 -37.33 -1.70 9.24
N ASP A 166 -36.12 -1.23 8.89
CA ASP A 166 -35.88 -0.11 7.97
C ASP A 166 -35.85 -0.56 6.49
N HIS A 167 -35.94 -1.86 6.22
CA HIS A 167 -36.17 -2.36 4.86
C HIS A 167 -37.60 -2.10 4.39
N LEU A 168 -38.56 -2.03 5.32
CA LEU A 168 -39.97 -1.80 5.02
C LEU A 168 -40.24 -0.33 4.71
N ILE A 169 -41.04 -0.07 3.68
CA ILE A 169 -41.46 1.27 3.30
C ILE A 169 -42.53 1.75 4.31
N LYS A 170 -42.08 2.47 5.33
CA LYS A 170 -42.93 3.00 6.42
C LYS A 170 -44.01 4.01 5.95
N LEU A 171 -43.94 4.48 4.70
CA LEU A 171 -44.96 5.34 4.08
C LEU A 171 -46.32 4.64 3.85
N PHE A 172 -46.37 3.31 3.82
CA PHE A 172 -47.61 2.54 3.59
C PHE A 172 -48.31 2.04 4.86
N CYS A 173 -47.77 2.30 6.06
CA CYS A 173 -48.46 2.03 7.33
C CYS A 173 -49.54 3.09 7.59
N ARG A 174 -50.64 3.04 6.83
CA ARG A 174 -51.91 3.61 7.28
C ARG A 174 -52.56 2.62 8.27
N LYS A 175 -53.15 3.19 9.33
CA LYS A 175 -53.85 2.51 10.44
C LYS A 175 -54.76 1.38 9.98
#